data_AF-A0A9C9UAQ6-F1
#
_entry.id   AF-A0A9C9UAQ6-F1
#
_cell.length_a   1.000
_cell.length_b   1.000
_cell.length_c   1.000
_cell.angle_alpha   90.00
_cell.angle_beta   90.00
_cell.angle_gamma   90.00
#
_symmetry.space_group_name_H-M   'P 1'
#
loop_
_entity.id
_entity.type
_entity.pdbx_description
1 polymer ?
#
loop_
_entity_poly.entity_id
_entity_poly.type
_entity_poly.pdbx_seq_one_letter_code
_entity_poly.pdbx_strand_id
1 'polypeptide(L)'
;MKQNTMRWFNAGVFCIFFLLLLHAIEDPDIWYHMTIGRAVLEQGWIPAEEFYVFTRLGQPAEFHEWGFGLLYHLIQQATGLTGIILANALLGALIIFLLYRTACRRGL
;
A
#
# COMPACT_ATOMS: atom_id res chain seq x y z
N MET A 1 -21.74 21.15 -22.07
CA MET A 1 -21.70 21.60 -20.66
C MET A 1 -21.81 20.46 -19.64
N LYS A 2 -22.82 19.57 -19.71
CA LYS A 2 -23.01 18.47 -18.73
C LYS A 2 -21.79 17.54 -18.51
N GLN A 3 -21.01 17.26 -19.55
CA GLN A 3 -19.87 16.33 -19.44
C GLN A 3 -18.71 16.87 -18.60
N ASN A 4 -18.46 18.18 -18.63
CA ASN A 4 -17.44 18.79 -17.80
C ASN A 4 -17.86 18.79 -16.32
N THR A 5 -19.14 19.06 -16.03
CA THR A 5 -19.68 18.98 -14.67
C THR A 5 -19.49 17.60 -14.03
N MET A 6 -19.76 16.53 -14.79
CA MET A 6 -19.57 15.16 -14.31
C MET A 6 -18.10 14.81 -14.08
N ARG A 7 -17.18 15.32 -14.91
CA ARG A 7 -15.72 15.11 -14.73
C ARG A 7 -15.23 15.79 -13.45
N TRP A 8 -15.63 17.03 -13.22
CA TRP A 8 -15.27 17.75 -11.99
C TRP A 8 -15.86 17.12 -10.74
N PHE A 9 -17.09 16.61 -10.81
CA PHE A 9 -17.69 15.86 -9.70
C PHE A 9 -16.88 14.60 -9.36
N ASN A 10 -16.55 13.78 -10.36
CA ASN A 10 -15.71 12.59 -10.17
C ASN A 10 -14.33 12.92 -9.59
N ALA A 11 -13.70 14.00 -10.08
CA ALA A 11 -12.43 14.47 -9.54
C ALA A 11 -12.58 14.92 -8.08
N GLY A 12 -13.67 15.62 -7.75
CA GLY A 12 -13.98 16.02 -6.38
C GLY A 12 -14.13 14.82 -5.45
N VAL A 13 -14.88 13.79 -5.86
CA VAL A 13 -15.04 12.53 -5.10
C VAL A 13 -13.68 11.89 -4.85
N PHE A 14 -12.85 11.74 -5.89
CA PHE A 14 -11.51 11.17 -5.75
C PHE A 14 -10.62 11.99 -4.80
N CYS A 15 -10.58 13.31 -4.97
CA CYS A 15 -9.77 14.21 -4.14
C CYS A 15 -10.21 14.17 -2.67
N ILE A 16 -11.51 14.11 -2.38
CA ILE A 16 -12.02 14.00 -1.01
C ILE A 16 -11.50 12.72 -0.36
N PHE A 17 -11.62 11.56 -1.02
CA PHE A 17 -11.12 10.31 -0.44
C PHE A 17 -9.60 10.28 -0.32
N PHE A 18 -8.87 10.84 -1.28
CA PHE A 18 -7.43 10.98 -1.18
C PHE A 18 -7.00 11.80 0.04
N LEU A 19 -7.65 12.95 0.28
CA LEU A 19 -7.35 13.80 1.44
C LEU A 19 -7.75 13.13 2.77
N LEU A 20 -8.86 12.38 2.79
CA LEU A 20 -9.30 11.65 3.98
C LEU A 20 -8.36 10.50 4.36
N LEU A 21 -7.72 9.88 3.37
CA LEU A 21 -6.76 8.78 3.57
C LEU A 21 -5.32 9.27 3.77
N LEU A 22 -5.09 10.59 3.74
CA LEU A 22 -3.77 11.17 3.94
C LEU A 22 -3.46 11.32 5.43
N HIS A 23 -3.13 10.21 6.09
CA HIS A 23 -2.79 10.18 7.51
C HIS A 23 -1.46 9.47 7.77
N ALA A 24 -0.95 9.62 8.99
CA ALA A 24 0.28 8.96 9.42
C ALA A 24 0.11 7.43 9.45
N ILE A 25 1.21 6.71 9.28
CA ILE A 25 1.21 5.24 9.36
C ILE A 25 0.94 4.83 10.81
N GLU A 26 -0.18 4.14 11.05
CA GLU A 26 -0.61 3.70 12.38
C GLU A 26 -0.33 2.22 12.65
N ASP A 27 -0.25 1.40 11.60
CA ASP A 27 -0.02 -0.03 11.72
C ASP A 27 1.49 -0.32 11.87
N PRO A 28 1.93 -0.84 13.04
CA PRO A 28 3.33 -1.19 13.25
C PRO A 28 3.79 -2.41 12.44
N ASP A 29 2.89 -3.23 11.91
CA ASP A 29 3.23 -4.45 11.18
C ASP A 29 3.98 -4.15 9.86
N ILE A 30 3.82 -2.93 9.33
CA ILE A 30 4.52 -2.46 8.13
C ILE A 30 6.05 -2.60 8.24
N TRP A 31 6.61 -2.40 9.44
CA TRP A 31 8.05 -2.45 9.66
C TRP A 31 8.59 -3.86 9.55
N TYR A 32 7.79 -4.85 9.98
CA TYR A 32 8.11 -6.26 9.84
C TYR A 32 8.15 -6.65 8.35
N HIS A 33 7.10 -6.33 7.60
CA HIS A 33 7.04 -6.60 6.17
C HIS A 33 8.15 -5.91 5.39
N MET A 34 8.44 -4.65 5.68
CA MET A 34 9.56 -3.94 5.05
C MET A 34 10.92 -4.55 5.39
N THR A 35 11.08 -5.13 6.58
CA THR A 35 12.31 -5.83 6.96
C THR A 35 12.48 -7.11 6.14
N ILE A 36 11.40 -7.86 5.92
CA ILE A 36 11.37 -9.00 4.99
C ILE A 36 11.70 -8.55 3.57
N GLY A 37 11.04 -7.49 3.10
CA GLY A 37 11.29 -6.92 1.78
C GLY A 37 12.73 -6.50 1.55
N ARG A 38 13.35 -5.87 2.55
CA ARG A 38 14.78 -5.53 2.53
C ARG A 38 15.65 -6.78 2.44
N ALA A 39 15.37 -7.81 3.24
CA ALA A 39 16.14 -9.05 3.19
C ALA A 39 16.05 -9.71 1.81
N VAL A 40 14.87 -9.72 1.19
CA VAL A 40 14.70 -10.22 -0.19
C VAL A 40 15.49 -9.38 -1.19
N LEU A 41 15.45 -8.04 -1.08
CA LEU A 41 16.19 -7.15 -1.97
C LEU A 41 17.70 -7.38 -1.87
N GLU A 42 18.23 -7.53 -0.65
CA GLU A 42 19.66 -7.69 -0.38
C GLU A 42 20.19 -9.09 -0.77
N GLN A 43 19.41 -10.14 -0.51
CA GLN A 43 19.82 -11.53 -0.77
C GLN A 43 19.54 -11.94 -2.23
N GLY A 44 18.46 -11.44 -2.83
CA GLY A 44 18.02 -11.83 -4.17
C GLY A 44 17.17 -13.10 -4.21
N TRP A 45 16.80 -13.65 -3.05
CA TRP A 45 15.87 -14.76 -2.89
C TRP A 45 15.01 -14.57 -1.63
N ILE A 46 13.92 -15.34 -1.53
CA ILE A 46 13.04 -15.34 -0.36
C ILE A 46 13.71 -16.17 0.75
N PRO A 47 13.93 -15.64 1.97
CA PRO A 47 14.49 -16.41 3.07
C PRO A 47 13.61 -17.61 3.40
N ALA A 48 14.22 -18.79 3.61
CA ALA A 48 13.52 -20.02 3.95
C ALA A 48 13.38 -20.24 5.48
N GLU A 49 14.11 -19.45 6.26
CA GLU A 49 14.15 -19.54 7.72
C GLU A 49 13.75 -18.19 8.34
N GLU A 50 13.11 -18.26 9.50
CA GLU A 50 12.76 -17.09 10.30
C GLU A 50 14.02 -16.41 10.84
N PHE A 51 14.13 -15.10 10.63
CA PHE A 51 15.32 -14.31 10.99
C PHE A 51 14.97 -13.04 11.80
N TYR A 52 13.69 -12.76 12.04
CA TYR A 52 13.24 -11.56 12.73
C TYR A 52 12.49 -11.89 14.04
N VAL A 53 11.59 -12.88 14.02
CA VAL A 53 10.78 -13.23 15.18
C VAL A 53 11.59 -14.08 16.17
N PHE A 54 11.96 -13.48 17.31
CA PHE A 54 12.86 -14.08 18.32
C PHE A 54 12.49 -15.51 18.72
N THR A 55 11.22 -15.79 18.97
CA THR A 55 10.77 -17.11 19.46
C THR A 55 10.81 -18.21 18.39
N ARG A 56 11.03 -17.86 17.13
CA ARG A 56 11.06 -18.78 15.99
C ARG A 56 12.34 -18.70 15.17
N LEU A 57 13.36 -17.97 15.60
CA LEU A 57 14.62 -17.81 14.86
C LEU A 57 15.20 -19.17 14.43
N GLY A 58 15.58 -19.26 13.16
CA GLY A 58 16.14 -20.46 12.53
C GLY A 58 15.13 -21.56 12.21
N GLN A 59 13.84 -21.37 12.49
CA GLN A 59 12.80 -22.31 12.06
C GLN A 59 12.39 -22.06 10.61
N PRO A 60 11.91 -23.07 9.87
CA PRO A 60 11.33 -22.87 8.55
C PRO A 60 10.19 -21.84 8.58
N ALA A 61 10.25 -20.88 7.66
CA ALA A 61 9.27 -19.82 7.53
C ALA A 61 8.93 -19.55 6.06
N GLU A 62 7.65 -19.28 5.81
CA GLU A 62 7.16 -18.89 4.50
C GLU A 62 6.66 -17.45 4.57
N PHE A 63 7.45 -16.54 4.01
CA PHE A 63 7.10 -15.12 3.97
C PHE A 63 6.17 -14.86 2.77
N HIS A 64 4.85 -14.95 2.97
CA HIS A 64 3.87 -14.81 1.89
C HIS A 64 3.77 -13.36 1.35
N GLU A 65 4.03 -12.37 2.19
CA GLU A 65 3.84 -10.94 1.89
C GLU A 65 5.14 -10.22 1.52
N TRP A 66 6.19 -10.99 1.18
CA TRP A 66 7.51 -10.46 0.85
C TRP A 66 7.49 -9.41 -0.27
N GLY A 67 6.61 -9.57 -1.27
CA GLY A 67 6.50 -8.65 -2.40
C GLY A 67 5.94 -7.28 -2.01
N PHE A 68 4.97 -7.26 -1.09
CA PHE A 68 4.45 -6.02 -0.49
C PHE A 68 5.57 -5.32 0.28
N GLY A 69 6.24 -6.06 1.16
CA GLY A 69 7.37 -5.57 1.93
C GLY A 69 8.48 -4.97 1.06
N LEU A 70 8.83 -5.67 -0.03
CA LEU A 70 9.83 -5.24 -1.00
C LEU A 70 9.44 -3.93 -1.67
N LEU A 71 8.21 -3.84 -2.17
CA LEU A 71 7.71 -2.63 -2.82
C LEU A 71 7.72 -1.44 -1.86
N TYR A 72 7.26 -1.63 -0.63
CA TYR A 72 7.22 -0.57 0.38
C TYR A 72 8.62 -0.15 0.82
N HIS A 73 9.55 -1.10 0.91
CA HIS A 73 10.95 -0.80 1.16
C HIS A 73 11.55 0.06 0.02
N LEU A 74 11.27 -0.26 -1.24
CA LEU A 74 11.74 0.54 -2.38
C LEU A 74 11.14 1.95 -2.40
N ILE A 75 9.84 2.09 -2.11
CA ILE A 75 9.19 3.40 -1.98
C ILE A 75 9.86 4.21 -0.88
N GLN A 76 10.09 3.58 0.28
CA GLN A 76 10.74 4.21 1.41
C GLN A 76 12.17 4.65 1.09
N GLN A 77 12.97 3.83 0.40
CA GLN A 77 14.30 4.22 -0.03
C GLN A 77 14.29 5.42 -0.98
N ALA A 78 13.30 5.48 -1.89
CA ALA A 78 13.23 6.55 -2.90
C ALA A 78 12.65 7.87 -2.36
N THR A 79 11.71 7.81 -1.42
CA THR A 79 10.85 8.96 -1.07
C THR A 79 10.59 9.12 0.44
N GLY A 80 11.16 8.24 1.26
CA GLY A 80 10.94 8.20 2.70
C GLY A 80 9.51 7.76 3.06
N LEU A 81 9.12 8.01 4.31
CA LEU A 81 7.79 7.64 4.83
C LEU A 81 6.65 8.43 4.16
N THR A 82 6.94 9.65 3.71
CA THR A 82 5.96 10.47 2.99
C THR A 82 5.47 9.77 1.73
N GLY A 83 6.34 9.08 0.99
CA GLY A 83 5.92 8.36 -0.21
C GLY A 83 5.05 7.15 0.09
N ILE A 84 5.27 6.46 1.21
CA ILE A 84 4.38 5.39 1.68
C ILE A 84 2.99 5.96 1.97
N ILE A 85 2.91 7.07 2.70
CA ILE A 85 1.65 7.73 3.04
C ILE A 85 0.91 8.14 1.77
N LEU A 86 1.61 8.76 0.82
CA LEU A 86 1.04 9.15 -0.47
C LEU A 86 0.57 7.93 -1.28
N ALA A 87 1.34 6.85 -1.31
CA ALA A 87 0.98 5.63 -2.01
C ALA A 87 -0.28 4.97 -1.42
N ASN A 88 -0.36 4.87 -0.09
CA ASN A 88 -1.53 4.37 0.63
C ASN A 88 -2.78 5.20 0.32
N ALA A 89 -2.67 6.52 0.45
CA ALA A 89 -3.78 7.43 0.18
C ALA A 89 -4.24 7.35 -1.28
N LEU A 90 -3.30 7.28 -2.23
CA LEU A 90 -3.59 7.18 -3.65
C LEU A 90 -4.27 5.85 -3.99
N LEU A 91 -3.73 4.73 -3.52
CA LEU A 91 -4.29 3.40 -3.78
C LEU A 91 -5.67 3.24 -3.15
N GLY A 92 -5.84 3.66 -1.90
CA GLY A 92 -7.14 3.60 -1.23
C GLY A 92 -8.19 4.48 -1.91
N ALA A 93 -7.84 5.71 -2.28
CA ALA A 93 -8.73 6.61 -3.02
C ALA A 93 -9.09 6.03 -4.40
N LEU A 94 -8.13 5.42 -5.09
CA LEU A 94 -8.37 4.75 -6.37
C LEU A 94 -9.33 3.58 -6.24
N ILE A 95 -9.15 2.72 -5.23
CA ILE A 95 -10.04 1.57 -4.98
C ILE A 95 -11.47 2.07 -4.71
N ILE A 96 -11.65 3.02 -3.78
CA ILE A 96 -12.96 3.58 -3.46
C ILE A 96 -13.59 4.23 -4.69
N PHE A 97 -12.81 4.99 -5.46
CA PHE A 97 -13.29 5.64 -6.67
C PHE A 97 -13.73 4.63 -7.74
N LEU A 98 -12.98 3.54 -7.94
CA LEU A 98 -13.35 2.47 -8.87
C LEU A 98 -14.61 1.73 -8.41
N LEU A 99 -14.77 1.50 -7.10
CA LEU A 99 -15.99 0.93 -6.53
C LEU A 99 -17.18 1.86 -6.75
N TYR A 100 -17.06 3.15 -6.45
CA TYR A 100 -18.06 4.17 -6.73
C TYR A 100 -18.46 4.19 -8.20
N ARG A 101 -17.49 4.21 -9.12
CA ARG A 101 -17.72 4.19 -10.56
C ARG A 101 -18.44 2.92 -11.00
N THR A 102 -18.13 1.78 -10.38
CA THR A 102 -18.77 0.49 -10.68
C THR A 102 -20.20 0.45 -10.15
N ALA A 103 -20.45 0.97 -8.95
CA ALA A 103 -21.79 1.09 -8.36
C ALA A 103 -22.70 1.97 -9.22
N CYS A 104 -22.26 3.18 -9.58
CA CYS A 104 -23.03 4.08 -10.45
C CYS A 104 -23.30 3.48 -11.85
N ARG A 105 -22.39 2.66 -12.38
CA ARG A 105 -22.60 1.95 -13.66
C ARG A 105 -23.65 0.84 -13.55
N ARG A 106 -23.83 0.26 -12.36
CA ARG A 106 -24.79 -0.82 -12.10
C ARG A 106 -26.15 -0.32 -11.59
N GLY A 107 -26.29 0.99 -11.35
CA GLY A 107 -27.54 1.58 -10.86
C GLY A 107 -27.84 1.27 -9.39
N LEU A 108 -26.81 0.91 -8.61
CA LEU A 108 -26.86 0.79 -7.16
C LEU A 108 -26.71 2.16 -6.49
#